data_AF-A0A9J5X689-F1
#
_entry.id   AF-A0A9J5X689-F1
#
_cell.length_a   1.000
_cell.length_b   1.000
_cell.length_c   1.000
_cell.angle_alpha   90.00
_cell.angle_beta   90.00
_cell.angle_gamma   90.00
#
_symmetry.space_group_name_H-M   'P 1'
#
loop_
_entity.id
_entity.type
_entity.pdbx_description
1 polymer ?
#
loop_
_entity_poly.entity_id
_entity_poly.type
_entity_poly.pdbx_seq_one_letter_code
_entity_poly.pdbx_strand_id
1 'polypeptide(L)'
;MSTMHRIPIVLIFSTSLFLRLLPGLVRAAIVTLDSIEIYKKHEIFGSKPTVFFRCKGENWTILPDVKKKHVLYIFKGEESWQPLTELTDKKCKRCGIYEKDTIKPDDTFDEWELCPSDFTSPHGKYSHYIKKEFKATFLCPECIHHRDASHHSSGSQKGGKRSMHWAFMLLIGASVLIVLVIGAVITYKCWKQKKRQNEQARFLKLFEEDDDIDDELGIGPLSHI
;
A
#
# COMPACT_ATOMS: atom_id res chain seq x y z
N MET A 1 -31.43 25.84 9.53
CA MET A 1 -31.01 24.56 10.13
C MET A 1 -30.51 23.54 9.08
N SER A 2 -29.86 23.99 8.00
CA SER A 2 -29.47 23.11 6.86
C SER A 2 -27.95 23.00 6.64
N THR A 3 -27.15 23.79 7.35
CA THR A 3 -25.68 23.82 7.22
C THR A 3 -24.98 22.81 8.14
N MET A 4 -25.54 22.49 9.31
CA MET A 4 -24.95 21.51 10.25
C MET A 4 -25.00 20.06 9.75
N HIS A 5 -25.97 19.69 8.90
CA HIS A 5 -26.05 18.32 8.36
C HIS A 5 -25.12 18.09 7.17
N ARG A 6 -24.71 19.15 6.45
CA ARG A 6 -23.87 19.04 5.26
C ARG A 6 -22.39 18.80 5.58
N ILE A 7 -21.90 19.33 6.70
CA ILE A 7 -20.50 19.19 7.14
C ILE A 7 -20.10 17.72 7.46
N PRO A 8 -20.87 16.95 8.25
CA PRO A 8 -20.52 15.54 8.51
C PRO A 8 -20.61 14.70 7.23
N ILE A 9 -21.56 15.00 6.34
CA ILE A 9 -21.70 14.33 5.05
C ILE A 9 -20.48 14.61 4.17
N VAL A 10 -20.03 15.86 4.05
CA VAL A 10 -18.83 16.23 3.27
C VAL A 10 -17.55 15.59 3.83
N LEU A 11 -17.39 15.49 5.15
CA LEU A 11 -16.25 14.83 5.79
C LEU A 11 -16.26 13.30 5.59
N ILE A 12 -17.44 12.68 5.59
CA ILE A 12 -17.59 11.25 5.30
C ILE A 12 -17.33 10.98 3.80
N PHE A 13 -17.82 11.85 2.91
CA PHE A 13 -17.54 11.76 1.48
C PHE A 13 -16.06 12.03 1.17
N SER A 14 -15.39 12.95 1.86
CA SER A 14 -13.97 13.20 1.64
C SER A 14 -13.12 12.02 2.13
N THR A 15 -13.39 11.48 3.33
CA THR A 15 -12.65 10.33 3.89
C THR A 15 -12.84 9.06 3.05
N SER A 16 -14.06 8.80 2.56
CA SER A 16 -14.31 7.69 1.63
C SER A 16 -13.67 7.89 0.24
N LEU A 17 -13.51 9.14 -0.22
CA LEU A 17 -12.76 9.46 -1.45
C LEU A 17 -11.25 9.26 -1.26
N PHE A 18 -10.70 9.67 -0.11
CA PHE A 18 -9.28 9.44 0.25
C PHE A 18 -8.94 7.94 0.36
N LEU A 19 -9.85 7.12 0.90
CA LEU A 19 -9.69 5.66 0.98
C LEU A 19 -9.72 4.98 -0.41
N ARG A 20 -10.42 5.55 -1.39
CA ARG A 20 -10.43 5.06 -2.78
C ARG A 20 -9.21 5.51 -3.59
N LEU A 21 -8.50 6.54 -3.15
CA LEU A 21 -7.34 7.12 -3.84
C LEU A 21 -6.01 6.45 -3.47
N LEU A 22 -6.02 5.49 -2.55
CA LEU A 22 -4.87 4.62 -2.31
C LEU A 22 -4.93 3.47 -3.33
N PRO A 23 -4.16 3.51 -4.44
CA PRO A 23 -3.95 2.31 -5.22
C PRO A 23 -3.41 1.25 -4.27
N GLY A 24 -4.00 0.06 -4.28
CA GLY A 24 -3.53 -1.06 -3.47
C GLY A 24 -2.02 -1.18 -3.63
N LEU A 25 -1.28 -1.06 -2.53
CA LEU A 25 0.18 -1.14 -2.54
C LEU A 25 0.54 -2.56 -3.01
N VAL A 26 0.79 -2.71 -4.32
CA VAL A 26 1.24 -3.99 -4.88
C VAL A 26 2.59 -4.25 -4.27
N ARG A 27 2.69 -5.30 -3.46
CA ARG A 27 3.95 -5.67 -2.84
C ARG A 27 4.78 -6.36 -3.91
N ALA A 28 5.98 -5.82 -4.15
CA ALA A 28 6.97 -6.48 -5.00
C ALA A 28 7.83 -7.35 -4.08
N ALA A 29 7.92 -8.64 -4.38
CA ALA A 29 8.71 -9.61 -3.65
C ALA A 29 9.98 -9.93 -4.44
N ILE A 30 11.14 -9.69 -3.83
CA ILE A 30 12.43 -9.84 -4.50
C ILE A 30 12.83 -11.31 -4.56
N VAL A 31 13.29 -11.76 -5.74
CA VAL A 31 13.82 -13.11 -5.95
C VAL A 31 15.33 -13.06 -6.19
N THR A 32 16.08 -13.80 -5.39
CA THR A 32 17.53 -13.98 -5.50
C THR A 32 17.88 -15.42 -5.86
N LEU A 33 19.08 -15.62 -6.43
CA LEU A 33 19.65 -16.94 -6.63
C LEU A 33 20.37 -17.36 -5.34
N ASP A 34 20.01 -18.53 -4.79
CA ASP A 34 20.63 -19.12 -3.59
C ASP A 34 21.73 -20.11 -3.96
N SER A 35 21.47 -20.97 -4.95
CA SER A 35 22.47 -21.91 -5.45
C SER A 35 22.21 -22.32 -6.88
N ILE A 36 23.24 -22.71 -7.62
CA ILE A 36 23.10 -23.33 -8.94
C ILE A 36 24.20 -24.34 -9.20
N GLU A 37 23.82 -25.44 -9.86
CA GLU A 37 24.72 -26.44 -10.38
C GLU A 37 24.31 -26.77 -11.82
N ILE A 38 25.25 -26.61 -12.76
CA ILE A 38 25.07 -26.91 -14.18
C ILE A 38 25.66 -28.29 -14.46
N TYR A 39 24.88 -29.21 -15.04
CA TYR A 39 25.31 -30.58 -15.35
C TYR A 39 25.80 -30.72 -16.80
N LYS A 40 25.21 -29.96 -17.71
CA LYS A 40 25.53 -29.97 -19.12
C LYS A 40 25.81 -28.56 -19.58
N LYS A 41 26.75 -28.40 -20.50
CA LYS A 41 27.03 -27.15 -21.19
C LYS A 41 27.09 -27.42 -22.67
N HIS A 42 26.59 -26.49 -23.45
CA HIS A 42 26.55 -26.54 -24.89
C HIS A 42 27.83 -25.95 -25.50
N GLU A 43 28.98 -26.22 -24.87
CA GLU A 43 30.29 -25.71 -25.30
C GLU A 43 30.64 -26.20 -26.71
N ILE A 44 30.80 -25.27 -27.64
CA ILE A 44 31.37 -25.53 -28.97
C ILE A 44 32.78 -24.96 -29.02
N PHE A 45 33.76 -25.85 -29.22
CA PHE A 45 35.16 -25.59 -29.57
C PHE A 45 35.77 -24.29 -29.01
N GLY A 46 36.06 -24.26 -27.70
CA GLY A 46 36.90 -23.23 -27.08
C GLY A 46 36.21 -21.92 -26.68
N SER A 47 34.89 -21.78 -26.92
CA SER A 47 34.13 -20.66 -26.34
C SER A 47 33.90 -20.87 -24.83
N LYS A 48 33.94 -19.78 -24.06
CA LYS A 48 33.50 -19.79 -22.65
C LYS A 48 32.02 -19.45 -22.64
N PRO A 49 31.13 -20.41 -22.35
CA PRO A 49 29.71 -20.14 -22.41
C PRO A 49 29.32 -19.21 -21.27
N THR A 50 28.50 -18.21 -21.61
CA THR A 50 28.00 -17.23 -20.63
C THR A 50 26.60 -17.62 -20.24
N VAL A 51 26.43 -18.05 -18.99
CA VAL A 51 25.12 -18.39 -18.44
C VAL A 51 24.42 -17.09 -18.02
N PHE A 52 23.15 -16.96 -18.39
CA PHE A 52 22.33 -15.82 -17.97
C PHE A 52 20.91 -16.27 -17.58
N PHE A 53 20.30 -15.51 -16.68
CA PHE A 53 18.91 -15.65 -16.29
C PHE A 53 18.10 -14.52 -16.94
N ARG A 54 16.87 -14.82 -17.36
CA ARG A 54 15.98 -13.79 -17.91
C ARG A 54 14.52 -14.13 -17.66
N CYS A 55 13.73 -13.12 -17.32
CA CYS A 55 12.27 -13.18 -17.38
C CYS A 55 11.72 -12.40 -18.59
N LYS A 56 10.58 -12.84 -19.11
CA LYS A 56 9.93 -12.18 -20.25
C LYS A 56 9.55 -10.74 -19.91
N GLY A 57 10.03 -9.81 -20.73
CA GLY A 57 9.82 -8.36 -20.53
C GLY A 57 10.88 -7.69 -19.66
N GLU A 58 11.91 -8.42 -19.22
CA GLU A 58 13.02 -7.90 -18.42
C GLU A 58 14.36 -8.03 -19.16
N ASN A 59 15.35 -7.28 -18.66
CA ASN A 59 16.74 -7.42 -19.06
C ASN A 59 17.29 -8.77 -18.58
N TRP A 60 18.26 -9.32 -19.29
CA TRP A 60 18.97 -10.50 -18.83
C TRP A 60 19.95 -10.14 -17.72
N THR A 61 20.16 -11.07 -16.81
CA THR A 61 21.17 -11.01 -15.76
C THR A 61 22.22 -12.06 -16.05
N ILE A 62 23.46 -11.64 -16.28
CA ILE A 62 24.60 -12.55 -16.48
C ILE A 62 24.96 -13.16 -15.13
N LEU A 63 25.27 -14.46 -15.10
CA LEU A 63 25.76 -15.18 -13.93
C LEU A 63 27.29 -15.35 -14.07
N PRO A 64 28.10 -14.32 -13.76
CA PRO A 64 29.52 -14.29 -14.08
C PRO A 64 30.33 -15.38 -13.37
N ASP A 65 29.83 -15.87 -12.23
CA ASP A 65 30.52 -16.83 -11.38
C ASP A 65 30.33 -18.28 -11.85
N VAL A 66 29.28 -18.55 -12.64
CA VAL A 66 28.89 -19.91 -13.07
C VAL A 66 29.69 -20.34 -14.30
N LYS A 67 30.89 -20.87 -14.08
CA LYS A 67 31.88 -21.13 -15.16
C LYS A 67 32.12 -22.60 -15.48
N LYS A 68 31.90 -23.51 -14.54
CA LYS A 68 32.23 -24.94 -14.70
C LYS A 68 31.00 -25.82 -14.48
N LYS A 69 30.92 -26.92 -15.21
CA LYS A 69 29.94 -27.99 -14.98
C LYS A 69 30.26 -28.79 -13.71
N HIS A 70 29.25 -29.39 -13.10
CA HIS A 70 29.34 -30.21 -11.88
C HIS A 70 29.99 -29.49 -10.69
N VAL A 71 29.80 -28.17 -10.63
CA VAL A 71 30.21 -27.35 -9.49
C VAL A 71 28.97 -26.69 -8.93
N LEU A 72 28.74 -26.91 -7.64
CA LEU A 72 27.70 -26.22 -6.89
C LEU A 72 28.21 -24.83 -6.51
N TYR A 73 27.60 -23.79 -7.07
CA TYR A 73 27.80 -22.41 -6.66
C TYR A 73 26.73 -22.02 -5.65
N ILE A 74 27.12 -21.34 -4.58
CA ILE A 74 26.23 -20.86 -3.51
C ILE A 74 26.45 -19.36 -3.38
N PHE A 75 25.35 -18.62 -3.30
CA PHE A 75 25.34 -17.16 -3.27
C PHE A 75 24.69 -16.64 -2.00
N LYS A 76 24.99 -15.39 -1.64
CA LYS A 76 24.45 -14.74 -0.43
C LYS A 76 23.38 -13.70 -0.73
N GLY A 77 23.15 -13.35 -2.00
CA GLY A 77 22.29 -12.24 -2.38
C GLY A 77 22.96 -10.87 -2.28
N GLU A 78 24.26 -10.83 -1.98
CA GLU A 78 25.08 -9.61 -1.88
C GLU A 78 25.84 -9.32 -3.19
N GLU A 79 25.76 -10.23 -4.17
CA GLU A 79 26.46 -10.09 -5.44
C GLU A 79 25.87 -8.93 -6.26
N SER A 80 26.73 -8.19 -6.97
CA SER A 80 26.34 -6.94 -7.66
C SER A 80 25.33 -7.14 -8.81
N TRP A 81 25.15 -8.37 -9.27
CA TRP A 81 24.21 -8.74 -10.32
C TRP A 81 22.87 -9.26 -9.78
N GLN A 82 22.72 -9.38 -8.46
CA GLN A 82 21.45 -9.68 -7.81
C GLN A 82 20.68 -8.39 -7.49
N PRO A 83 19.34 -8.42 -7.41
CA PRO A 83 18.45 -9.58 -7.53
C PRO A 83 18.22 -10.06 -8.97
N LEU A 84 17.64 -11.25 -9.13
CA LEU A 84 17.34 -11.81 -10.45
C LEU A 84 16.06 -11.22 -11.06
N THR A 85 15.01 -11.06 -10.26
CA THR A 85 13.72 -10.49 -10.67
C THR A 85 12.89 -10.11 -9.45
N GLU A 86 11.75 -9.46 -9.69
CA GLU A 86 10.74 -9.14 -8.68
C GLU A 86 9.42 -9.81 -9.04
N LEU A 87 8.75 -10.45 -8.09
CA LEU A 87 7.42 -11.00 -8.29
C LEU A 87 6.37 -10.07 -7.69
N THR A 88 5.17 -10.09 -8.24
CA THR A 88 4.00 -9.42 -7.64
C THR A 88 3.04 -10.49 -7.16
N ASP A 89 2.31 -10.21 -6.09
CA ASP A 89 1.51 -11.16 -5.28
C ASP A 89 0.73 -12.24 -6.04
N LYS A 90 0.27 -11.96 -7.27
CA LYS A 90 -0.58 -12.87 -8.04
C LYS A 90 -0.05 -13.24 -9.42
N LYS A 91 1.02 -12.58 -9.90
CA LYS A 91 1.48 -12.78 -11.28
C LYS A 91 2.77 -13.58 -11.30
N CYS A 92 2.71 -14.75 -11.92
CA CYS A 92 3.89 -15.50 -12.30
C CYS A 92 4.62 -14.80 -13.45
N LYS A 93 5.94 -15.01 -13.52
CA LYS A 93 6.75 -14.58 -14.65
C LYS A 93 7.28 -15.81 -15.38
N ARG A 94 7.27 -15.75 -16.71
CA ARG A 94 7.93 -16.75 -17.54
C ARG A 94 9.42 -16.41 -17.58
N CYS A 95 10.25 -17.25 -16.98
CA CYS A 95 11.67 -17.03 -16.80
C CYS A 95 12.45 -18.27 -17.23
N GLY A 96 13.72 -18.08 -17.57
CA GLY A 96 14.59 -19.16 -18.01
C GLY A 96 16.05 -18.92 -17.66
N ILE A 97 16.81 -20.01 -17.78
CA ILE A 97 18.27 -19.99 -17.77
C ILE A 97 18.73 -20.35 -19.17
N TYR A 98 19.67 -19.57 -19.68
CA TYR A 98 20.12 -19.64 -21.05
C TYR A 98 21.65 -19.67 -21.10
N GLU A 99 22.17 -20.25 -22.17
CA GLU A 99 23.58 -20.28 -22.51
C GLU A 99 23.80 -19.41 -23.74
N LYS A 100 24.48 -18.27 -23.55
CA LYS A 100 24.83 -17.41 -24.68
C LYS A 100 25.94 -18.06 -25.49
N ASP A 101 25.69 -18.26 -26.77
CA ASP A 101 26.66 -18.80 -27.71
C ASP A 101 27.23 -17.71 -28.62
N THR A 102 28.51 -17.84 -28.96
CA THR A 102 29.19 -16.86 -29.83
C THR A 102 28.93 -17.12 -31.32
N ILE A 103 28.56 -18.36 -31.67
CA ILE A 103 28.53 -18.86 -33.07
C ILE A 103 27.13 -19.35 -33.47
N LYS A 104 26.25 -19.62 -32.50
CA LYS A 104 24.92 -20.17 -32.71
C LYS A 104 23.88 -19.33 -31.97
N PRO A 105 22.57 -19.44 -32.34
CA PRO A 105 21.51 -18.91 -31.51
C PRO A 105 21.65 -19.46 -30.08
N ASP A 106 21.36 -18.62 -29.09
CA ASP A 106 21.51 -18.95 -27.67
C ASP A 106 20.73 -20.22 -27.32
N ASP A 107 21.42 -21.17 -26.68
CA ASP A 107 20.82 -22.42 -26.23
C ASP A 107 20.03 -22.16 -24.94
N THR A 108 18.84 -22.77 -24.84
CA THR A 108 17.97 -22.64 -23.66
C THR A 108 18.17 -23.87 -22.78
N PHE A 109 18.56 -23.69 -21.52
CA PHE A 109 18.58 -24.79 -20.57
C PHE A 109 17.15 -25.20 -20.20
N ASP A 110 16.33 -24.22 -19.81
CA ASP A 110 14.89 -24.37 -19.61
C ASP A 110 14.22 -23.00 -19.50
N GLU A 111 12.92 -22.97 -19.77
CA GLU A 111 12.05 -21.81 -19.55
C GLU A 111 10.73 -22.26 -18.89
N TRP A 112 10.46 -21.74 -17.68
CA TRP A 112 9.33 -22.14 -16.84
C TRP A 112 8.56 -20.92 -16.29
N GLU A 113 7.45 -21.18 -15.62
CA GLU A 113 6.70 -20.16 -14.88
C GLU A 113 7.18 -20.10 -13.44
N LEU A 114 7.80 -18.99 -13.07
CA LEU A 114 8.23 -18.69 -11.71
C LEU A 114 7.12 -17.92 -11.00
N CYS A 115 6.48 -18.57 -10.02
CA CYS A 115 5.36 -18.04 -9.28
C CYS A 115 5.71 -17.80 -7.80
N PRO A 116 5.09 -16.80 -7.13
CA PRO A 116 5.21 -16.64 -5.68
C PRO A 116 4.80 -17.90 -4.90
N SER A 117 3.85 -18.66 -5.43
CA SER A 117 3.31 -19.88 -4.82
C SER A 117 4.31 -21.05 -4.74
N ASP A 118 5.38 -21.01 -5.54
CA ASP A 118 6.37 -22.09 -5.66
C ASP A 118 7.36 -22.11 -4.48
N PHE A 119 7.50 -20.97 -3.79
CA PHE A 119 8.36 -20.78 -2.62
C PHE A 119 7.69 -21.35 -1.36
N THR A 120 7.53 -22.67 -1.35
CA THR A 120 6.82 -23.43 -0.31
C THR A 120 7.71 -23.84 0.85
N SER A 121 9.03 -23.85 0.66
CA SER A 121 9.97 -24.26 1.70
C SER A 121 10.09 -23.19 2.79
N PRO A 122 10.42 -23.58 4.03
CA PRO A 122 10.81 -22.63 5.07
C PRO A 122 11.87 -21.65 4.56
N HIS A 123 11.78 -20.39 4.99
CA HIS A 123 12.63 -19.29 4.51
C HIS A 123 12.40 -18.89 3.04
N GLY A 124 11.36 -19.40 2.39
CA GLY A 124 10.96 -18.96 1.05
C GLY A 124 11.93 -19.47 0.00
N LYS A 125 12.34 -20.73 0.11
CA LYS A 125 13.18 -21.39 -0.90
C LYS A 125 12.33 -22.14 -1.92
N TYR A 126 12.79 -22.10 -3.17
CA TYR A 126 12.24 -22.87 -4.28
C TYR A 126 13.38 -23.49 -5.07
N SER A 127 13.39 -24.81 -5.26
CA SER A 127 14.37 -25.49 -6.11
C SER A 127 13.73 -25.94 -7.41
N HIS A 128 14.32 -25.51 -8.52
CA HIS A 128 13.98 -25.93 -9.87
C HIS A 128 15.05 -26.90 -10.38
N TYR A 129 14.61 -28.05 -10.90
CA TYR A 129 15.51 -29.12 -11.32
C TYR A 129 15.10 -29.68 -12.67
N ILE A 130 16.03 -29.62 -13.62
CA ILE A 130 15.88 -30.23 -14.95
C ILE A 130 16.93 -31.32 -15.08
N LYS A 131 16.43 -32.54 -15.32
CA LYS A 131 17.24 -33.75 -15.37
C LYS A 131 18.36 -33.61 -16.40
N LYS A 132 19.61 -33.82 -15.95
CA LYS A 132 20.84 -33.74 -16.75
C LYS A 132 21.19 -32.35 -17.31
N GLU A 133 20.41 -31.31 -17.02
CA GLU A 133 20.70 -29.94 -17.47
C GLU A 133 21.23 -29.10 -16.31
N PHE A 134 20.39 -28.82 -15.30
CA PHE A 134 20.80 -28.06 -14.12
C PHE A 134 19.91 -28.28 -12.90
N LYS A 135 20.39 -27.82 -11.74
CA LYS A 135 19.62 -27.63 -10.52
C LYS A 135 19.88 -26.22 -9.99
N ALA A 136 18.83 -25.43 -9.81
CA ALA A 136 18.90 -24.09 -9.24
C ALA A 136 17.98 -23.96 -8.03
N THR A 137 18.41 -23.22 -7.02
CA THR A 137 17.60 -22.83 -5.87
C THR A 137 17.49 -21.32 -5.84
N PHE A 138 16.26 -20.85 -5.71
CA PHE A 138 15.90 -19.44 -5.61
C PHE A 138 15.38 -19.15 -4.21
N LEU A 139 15.53 -17.91 -3.78
CA LEU A 139 15.09 -17.42 -2.49
C LEU A 139 14.15 -16.22 -2.67
N CYS A 140 13.01 -16.26 -1.99
CA CYS A 140 12.05 -15.17 -1.89
C CYS A 140 11.42 -15.18 -0.49
N PRO A 141 12.01 -14.50 0.50
CA PRO A 141 11.50 -14.51 1.88
C PRO A 141 10.09 -13.90 1.99
N GLU A 142 9.77 -12.95 1.13
CA GLU A 142 8.45 -12.28 1.12
C GLU A 142 7.34 -13.16 0.53
N CYS A 143 7.69 -14.15 -0.31
CA CYS A 143 6.72 -15.03 -0.96
C CYS A 143 6.01 -15.99 0.03
N ILE A 144 6.59 -16.21 1.22
CA ILE A 144 6.02 -17.10 2.26
C ILE A 144 4.69 -16.55 2.79
N HIS A 145 4.59 -15.23 2.95
CA HIS A 145 3.44 -14.57 3.57
C HIS A 145 2.24 -14.43 2.63
N HIS A 146 2.39 -14.74 1.33
CA HIS A 146 1.29 -14.72 0.37
C HIS A 146 0.38 -15.95 0.45
N ARG A 147 0.77 -17.00 1.18
CA ARG A 147 -0.06 -18.20 1.38
C ARG A 147 -1.25 -17.97 2.31
N ASP A 148 -1.15 -17.06 3.26
CA ASP A 148 -2.21 -16.84 4.26
C ASP A 148 -3.27 -15.82 3.79
N ALA A 149 -2.96 -15.01 2.78
CA ALA A 149 -3.83 -13.95 2.29
C ALA A 149 -4.86 -14.40 1.23
N SER A 150 -4.75 -15.63 0.71
CA SER A 150 -5.69 -16.15 -0.30
C SER A 150 -6.96 -16.77 0.30
N HIS A 151 -7.02 -17.00 1.62
CA HIS A 151 -8.19 -17.59 2.29
C HIS A 151 -8.91 -16.70 3.30
N HIS A 152 -8.34 -15.56 3.71
CA HIS A 152 -9.03 -14.65 4.61
C HIS A 152 -8.89 -13.20 4.16
N SER A 153 -10.04 -12.62 3.84
CA SER A 153 -10.26 -11.18 3.83
C SER A 153 -9.74 -10.54 5.13
N SER A 154 -9.12 -9.37 4.98
CA SER A 154 -8.78 -8.39 6.02
C SER A 154 -7.83 -8.86 7.14
N GLY A 155 -6.59 -8.36 7.10
CA GLY A 155 -5.65 -8.57 8.21
C GLY A 155 -4.28 -7.95 7.97
N SER A 156 -4.21 -6.62 8.00
CA SER A 156 -2.94 -5.89 8.12
C SER A 156 -2.24 -6.28 9.43
N GLN A 157 -1.08 -6.95 9.38
CA GLN A 157 0.03 -6.83 10.34
C GLN A 157 1.35 -7.28 9.65
N LYS A 158 2.26 -6.36 9.35
CA LYS A 158 3.44 -5.91 10.13
C LYS A 158 4.59 -6.92 10.23
N GLY A 159 5.66 -6.61 9.52
CA GLY A 159 7.03 -7.02 9.86
C GLY A 159 8.04 -6.14 9.11
N GLY A 160 8.87 -5.38 9.83
CA GLY A 160 10.03 -4.68 9.26
C GLY A 160 9.92 -3.18 8.96
N LYS A 161 9.04 -2.41 9.64
CA LYS A 161 9.00 -0.94 9.46
C LYS A 161 8.64 -0.18 10.74
N ARG A 162 9.35 -0.47 11.84
CA ARG A 162 9.11 0.18 13.15
C ARG A 162 9.22 1.71 13.07
N SER A 163 10.00 2.27 12.13
CA SER A 163 10.21 3.72 11.97
C SER A 163 9.27 4.47 11.02
N MET A 164 8.36 3.83 10.28
CA MET A 164 7.31 4.58 9.53
C MET A 164 5.92 4.31 10.08
N HIS A 165 5.66 3.14 10.65
CA HIS A 165 4.35 2.86 11.24
C HIS A 165 4.04 3.78 12.44
N TRP A 166 5.03 4.12 13.28
CA TRP A 166 4.84 5.08 14.37
C TRP A 166 4.53 6.48 13.84
N ALA A 167 5.26 6.94 12.81
CA ALA A 167 5.03 8.24 12.18
C ALA A 167 3.62 8.33 11.56
N PHE A 168 3.16 7.28 10.88
CA PHE A 168 1.78 7.23 10.36
C PHE A 168 0.73 7.21 11.47
N MET A 169 0.95 6.46 12.55
CA MET A 169 0.01 6.43 13.68
C MET A 169 -0.06 7.78 14.40
N LEU A 170 1.08 8.48 14.55
CA LEU A 170 1.12 9.83 15.09
C LEU A 170 0.40 10.83 14.17
N LEU A 171 0.59 10.72 12.85
CA LEU A 171 -0.06 11.60 11.88
C LEU A 171 -1.59 11.43 11.89
N ILE A 172 -2.06 10.19 11.98
CA ILE A 172 -3.50 9.88 12.08
C ILE A 172 -4.07 10.36 13.42
N GLY A 173 -3.37 10.12 14.53
CA GLY A 173 -3.80 10.60 15.85
C GLY A 173 -3.89 12.12 15.91
N ALA A 174 -2.89 12.82 15.37
CA ALA A 174 -2.88 14.27 15.29
C ALA A 174 -4.00 14.82 14.41
N SER A 175 -4.26 14.21 13.25
CA SER A 175 -5.32 14.67 12.34
C SER A 175 -6.72 14.50 12.95
N VAL A 176 -6.99 13.39 13.62
CA VAL A 176 -8.26 13.16 14.33
C VAL A 176 -8.45 14.19 15.45
N LEU A 177 -7.39 14.47 16.22
CA LEU A 177 -7.45 15.47 17.29
C LEU A 177 -7.77 16.87 16.75
N ILE A 178 -7.14 17.28 15.65
CA ILE A 178 -7.38 18.58 15.01
C ILE A 178 -8.83 18.69 14.55
N VAL A 179 -9.38 17.65 13.91
CA VAL A 179 -10.78 17.64 13.46
C VAL A 179 -11.74 17.74 14.64
N LEU A 180 -11.47 17.04 15.75
CA LEU A 180 -12.29 17.13 16.97
C LEU A 180 -12.27 18.54 17.58
N VAL A 181 -11.10 19.17 17.65
CA VAL A 181 -10.97 20.54 18.15
C VAL A 181 -11.73 21.53 17.27
N ILE A 182 -11.62 21.42 15.95
CA ILE A 182 -12.35 22.28 15.02
C ILE A 182 -13.86 22.08 15.18
N GLY A 183 -14.34 20.84 15.27
CA GLY A 183 -15.75 20.52 15.50
C GLY A 183 -16.28 21.10 16.81
N ALA A 184 -15.52 20.98 17.90
CA ALA A 184 -15.86 21.55 19.20
C ALA A 184 -15.94 23.08 19.17
N VAL A 185 -15.01 23.75 18.48
CA VAL A 185 -15.01 25.21 18.35
C VAL A 185 -16.22 25.70 17.55
N ILE A 186 -16.59 25.01 16.47
CA ILE A 186 -17.76 25.38 15.65
C ILE A 186 -19.05 25.21 16.45
N THR A 187 -19.24 24.07 17.12
CA THR A 187 -20.43 23.81 17.94
C THR A 187 -20.53 24.80 19.10
N TYR A 188 -19.41 25.10 19.78
CA TYR A 188 -19.36 26.11 20.83
C TYR A 188 -19.70 27.52 20.33
N LYS A 189 -19.14 27.95 19.20
CA LYS A 189 -19.47 29.27 18.61
C LYS A 189 -20.95 29.35 18.23
N CYS A 190 -21.49 28.29 17.63
CA CYS A 190 -22.89 28.23 17.22
C CYS A 190 -23.82 28.27 18.46
N TRP A 191 -23.49 27.54 19.52
CA TRP A 191 -24.22 27.58 20.79
C TRP A 191 -24.15 28.97 21.44
N LYS A 192 -22.98 29.59 21.47
CA LYS A 192 -22.78 30.95 22.01
C LYS A 192 -23.58 31.99 21.22
N GLN A 193 -23.64 31.89 19.90
CA GLN A 193 -24.48 32.76 19.07
C GLN A 193 -25.98 32.54 19.35
N LYS A 194 -26.43 31.29 19.45
CA LYS A 194 -27.82 30.97 19.77
C LYS A 194 -28.23 31.47 21.17
N LYS A 195 -27.33 31.38 22.15
CA LYS A 195 -27.59 31.90 23.51
C LYS A 195 -27.81 33.41 23.51
N ARG A 196 -27.02 34.18 22.75
CA ARG A 196 -27.19 35.64 22.61
C ARG A 196 -28.53 36.01 21.97
N GLN A 197 -28.99 35.24 20.98
CA GLN A 197 -30.30 35.47 20.36
C GLN A 197 -31.45 35.23 21.34
N ASN A 198 -31.37 34.18 22.16
CA ASN A 198 -32.39 33.90 23.18
C ASN A 198 -32.44 34.99 24.27
N GLU A 199 -31.29 35.55 24.66
CA GLU A 199 -31.22 36.65 25.64
C GLU A 199 -31.84 37.94 25.06
N GLN A 200 -31.58 38.25 23.78
CA GLN A 200 -32.21 39.38 23.10
C GLN A 200 -33.72 39.20 22.91
N ALA A 201 -34.20 38.01 22.54
CA ALA A 201 -35.63 37.74 22.40
C ALA A 201 -36.37 37.81 23.75
N ARG A 202 -35.73 37.38 24.83
CA ARG A 202 -36.26 37.53 26.20
C ARG A 202 -36.32 38.98 26.65
N PHE A 203 -35.36 39.80 26.21
CA PHE A 203 -35.35 41.23 26.50
C PHE A 203 -36.43 41.96 25.70
N LEU A 204 -36.62 41.63 24.42
CA LEU A 204 -37.64 42.23 23.56
C LEU A 204 -39.07 41.91 24.03
N LYS A 205 -39.30 40.69 24.53
CA LYS A 205 -40.57 40.31 25.14
C LYS A 205 -40.94 41.17 26.38
N LEU A 206 -39.95 41.68 27.12
CA LEU A 206 -40.21 42.56 28.26
C LEU A 206 -40.64 43.97 27.84
N PHE A 207 -40.36 44.41 26.61
CA PHE A 207 -40.86 45.69 26.08
C PHE A 207 -42.22 45.51 25.40
N GLU A 208 -42.43 44.37 24.73
CA GLU A 208 -43.71 44.05 24.08
C GLU A 208 -44.87 43.85 25.09
N GLU A 209 -44.59 43.43 26.33
CA GLU A 209 -45.59 43.35 27.42
C GLU A 209 -45.92 44.72 28.06
N ASP A 210 -45.11 45.77 27.86
CA ASP A 210 -45.36 47.13 28.37
C ASP A 210 -46.08 48.02 27.31
N ASP A 211 -45.80 47.80 26.02
CA ASP A 211 -46.42 48.53 24.90
C ASP A 211 -47.90 48.12 24.63
N ASP A 212 -48.44 47.10 25.30
CA ASP A 212 -49.86 46.67 25.20
C ASP A 212 -50.76 47.30 26.30
N ILE A 213 -50.24 48.24 27.10
CA ILE A 213 -50.96 48.94 28.19
C ILE A 213 -51.39 50.38 27.83
N ASP A 214 -50.93 50.96 26.72
CA ASP A 214 -51.21 52.38 26.40
C ASP A 214 -52.44 52.65 25.50
N ASP A 215 -53.23 51.63 25.12
CA ASP A 215 -54.39 51.81 24.23
C ASP A 215 -55.78 51.73 24.92
N GLU A 216 -55.88 51.67 26.25
CA GLU A 216 -57.20 51.62 26.95
C GLU A 216 -57.32 52.51 28.21
N LEU A 217 -57.02 53.81 28.11
CA LEU A 217 -57.45 54.80 29.12
C LEU A 217 -57.98 56.09 28.46
N GLY A 218 -59.21 56.01 27.95
CA GLY A 218 -60.02 57.17 27.59
C GLY A 218 -60.63 57.84 28.83
N ILE A 219 -60.40 59.16 28.99
CA ILE A 219 -61.19 60.03 29.88
C ILE A 219 -61.28 61.44 29.25
N GLY A 220 -62.47 61.86 28.81
CA GLY A 220 -62.84 63.30 28.67
C GLY A 220 -63.75 63.72 29.86
N PRO A 221 -64.41 64.91 29.89
CA PRO A 221 -64.21 66.20 29.18
C PRO A 221 -64.25 67.46 30.13
N LEU A 222 -64.25 68.68 29.54
CA LEU A 222 -64.70 70.03 30.02
C LEU A 222 -63.72 71.07 30.65
N SER A 223 -63.57 72.22 29.95
CA SER A 223 -63.52 73.61 30.48
C SER A 223 -63.62 74.60 29.29
N HIS A 224 -64.75 75.26 29.01
CA HIS A 224 -65.16 76.61 29.46
C HIS A 224 -64.01 77.64 29.59
N ILE A 225 -63.85 78.50 28.58
CA ILE A 225 -63.97 79.98 28.56
C ILE A 225 -64.09 80.42 27.11
#